data_AF-A0A8S2SZD7-F1
#
_entry.id   AF-A0A8S2SZD7-F1
#
_cell.length_a   1.000
_cell.length_b   1.000
_cell.length_c   1.000
_cell.angle_alpha   90.00
_cell.angle_beta   90.00
_cell.angle_gamma   90.00
#
_symmetry.space_group_name_H-M   'P 1'
#
loop_
_entity.id
_entity.type
_entity.pdbx_description
1 polymer ?
#
loop_
_entity_poly.entity_id
_entity_poly.type
_entity_poly.pdbx_seq_one_letter_code
_entity_poly.pdbx_strand_id
1 'polypeptide(L)' 'MFGKGLYFADMSSKSANYCYPTPSKNTGIVLLAEVALGKSNELVHADNNAHRLPDGCSSVKGLGS' A
#
# COMPACT_ATOMS: atom_id res chain seq x y z
N MET A 1 5.34 -1.84 8.11
CA MET A 1 4.35 -2.39 7.15
C MET A 1 3.17 -2.97 7.92
N PHE A 2 2.12 -3.43 7.24
CA PHE A 2 0.79 -3.66 7.81
C PHE A 2 0.30 -5.12 7.66
N GLY A 3 1.19 -6.08 7.88
CA GLY A 3 0.87 -7.51 7.76
C GLY A 3 0.77 -8.02 6.32
N LYS A 4 0.11 -9.17 6.11
CA LYS A 4 -0.04 -9.78 4.79
C LYS A 4 -1.26 -9.19 4.07
N GLY A 5 -1.09 -8.76 2.83
CA GLY A 5 -2.15 -8.17 2.01
C GLY A 5 -1.63 -7.62 0.68
N LEU A 6 -2.51 -7.02 -0.10
CA LEU A 6 -2.14 -6.25 -1.29
C LEU A 6 -1.84 -4.80 -0.89
N TYR A 7 -0.71 -4.27 -1.36
CA TYR A 7 -0.25 -2.94 -1.02
C TYR A 7 -0.40 -2.00 -2.22
N PHE A 8 -1.09 -0.89 -1.98
CA PHE A 8 -1.30 0.16 -2.96
C PHE A 8 -0.73 1.48 -2.43
N ALA A 9 -0.48 2.42 -3.33
CA ALA A 9 -0.14 3.79 -2.98
C ALA A 9 -0.94 4.75 -3.87
N ASP A 10 -1.32 5.88 -3.29
CA ASP A 10 -1.89 7.04 -3.97
C ASP A 10 -0.80 7.89 -4.67
N MET A 11 0.45 7.79 -4.20
CA MET A 11 1.62 8.43 -4.79
C MET A 11 2.34 7.49 -5.77
N SER A 12 2.43 7.89 -7.04
CA SER A 12 3.03 7.08 -8.12
C SER A 12 4.50 6.70 -7.85
N SER A 13 5.30 7.64 -7.34
CA SER A 13 6.72 7.41 -7.03
C SER A 13 6.94 6.38 -5.93
N LYS A 14 6.01 6.27 -4.97
CA LYS A 14 6.07 5.27 -3.89
C LYS A 14 5.93 3.86 -4.45
N SER A 15 5.03 3.65 -5.40
CA SER A 15 4.89 2.37 -6.13
C SER A 15 6.03 2.14 -7.12
N ALA A 16 6.47 3.17 -7.84
CA ALA A 16 7.53 3.06 -8.85
C ALA A 16 8.88 2.61 -8.27
N ASN A 17 9.17 2.94 -7.01
CA ASN A 17 10.37 2.46 -6.32
C ASN A 17 10.41 0.92 -6.20
N TYR A 18 9.26 0.25 -6.20
CA TYR A 18 9.18 -1.22 -6.21
C TYR A 18 9.43 -1.83 -7.60
N CYS A 19 9.54 -1.03 -8.66
CA CYS A 19 10.00 -1.50 -9.97
C CYS A 19 11.52 -1.75 -10.02
N TYR A 20 12.28 -1.27 -9.03
CA TYR A 20 13.75 -1.34 -8.98
C TYR A 20 14.43 -0.89 -10.28
N PRO A 21 14.12 0.31 -10.81
CA PRO A 21 14.77 0.79 -12.02
C PRO A 21 16.27 1.03 -11.77
N THR A 22 17.08 0.76 -12.78
CA THR A 22 18.51 1.11 -12.79
C THR A 22 18.81 2.00 -14.00
N PRO A 23 19.97 2.69 -14.06
CA PRO A 23 20.33 3.48 -15.24
C PRO A 23 20.36 2.65 -16.53
N SER A 24 20.73 1.37 -16.45
CA SER A 24 20.75 0.43 -17.58
C SER A 24 19.42 -0.32 -17.80
N LYS A 25 18.52 -0.34 -16.81
CA LYS A 25 17.17 -0.92 -16.88
C LYS A 25 16.16 0.11 -16.38
N ASN A 26 15.93 1.12 -17.21
CA ASN A 26 15.20 2.34 -16.86
C ASN A 26 13.71 2.31 -17.25
N THR A 27 13.21 1.19 -17.76
CA THR A 27 11.79 1.00 -18.11
C THR A 27 11.15 0.07 -17.09
N GLY A 28 10.07 0.52 -16.45
CA GLY A 28 9.27 -0.26 -15.51
C GLY A 28 7.78 -0.04 -15.76
N ILE A 29 6.95 -0.91 -15.20
CA ILE A 29 5.48 -0.84 -15.34
C ILE A 29 4.88 -0.60 -13.96
N VAL A 30 3.94 0.34 -13.89
CA VAL A 30 3.10 0.58 -12.70
C VAL A 30 1.67 0.22 -13.07
N LEU A 31 1.03 -0.62 -12.26
CA LEU A 31 -0.36 -1.00 -12.42
C LEU A 31 -1.27 -0.03 -11.67
N LEU A 32 -2.26 0.51 -12.37
CA LEU A 32 -3.39 1.22 -11.75
C LEU A 32 -4.55 0.25 -11.58
N ALA A 33 -5.24 0.35 -10.43
CA ALA A 33 -6.39 -0.48 -10.11
C ALA A 33 -7.42 0.32 -9.31
N GLU A 34 -8.70 0.11 -9.60
CA GLU A 34 -9.78 0.52 -8.70
C GLU A 34 -9.77 -0.43 -7.49
N VAL A 35 -9.72 0.12 -6.28
CA VAL A 35 -9.66 -0.66 -5.04
C VAL A 35 -10.84 -0.28 -4.15
N ALA A 36 -11.73 -1.24 -3.90
CA ALA A 36 -12.84 -1.07 -2.97
C ALA A 36 -12.35 -1.09 -1.51
N LEU A 37 -11.86 0.05 -1.01
CA LEU A 37 -11.25 0.15 0.32
C LEU A 37 -12.25 -0.02 1.49
N GLY A 38 -13.53 0.24 1.27
CA GLY A 38 -14.53 0.28 2.34
C GLY A 38 -14.15 1.26 3.46
N LYS A 39 -14.49 0.94 4.70
CA LYS A 39 -13.98 1.67 5.87
C LYS A 39 -12.55 1.20 6.17
N SER A 40 -11.60 2.12 6.23
CA SER A 40 -10.20 1.80 6.55
C SER A 40 -9.92 1.92 8.05
N ASN A 41 -9.11 1.00 8.56
CA ASN A 41 -8.43 1.13 9.84
C ASN A 41 -7.20 2.02 9.65
N GLU A 42 -7.21 3.24 10.18
CA GLU A 42 -6.12 4.20 10.04
C GLU A 42 -5.04 3.98 11.09
N LEU A 43 -3.79 3.82 10.66
CA LEU A 43 -2.66 3.52 11.54
C LEU A 43 -1.49 4.45 11.24
N VAL A 44 -0.92 5.06 12.28
CA VAL A 44 0.29 5.91 12.17
C VAL A 44 1.56 5.07 12.16
N HIS A 45 1.57 3.96 12.90
CA HIS A 45 2.74 3.10 13.06
C HIS A 45 2.56 1.74 12.40
N ALA A 46 3.67 1.11 12.03
CA ALA A 46 3.67 -0.24 11.48
C ALA A 46 3.08 -1.26 12.49
N ASP A 47 2.27 -2.18 11.97
CA ASP A 47 1.74 -3.30 12.74
C ASP A 47 1.68 -4.56 11.85
N ASN A 48 2.46 -5.57 12.21
CA ASN A 48 2.50 -6.85 11.48
C ASN A 48 1.19 -7.64 11.59
N ASN A 49 0.34 -7.31 12.57
CA ASN A 49 -0.96 -7.93 12.78
C ASN A 49 -2.13 -7.12 12.20
N ALA A 50 -1.87 -6.02 11.47
CA ALA A 50 -2.92 -5.16 10.93
C ALA A 50 -3.87 -5.83 9.91
N HIS A 51 -3.52 -7.03 9.41
CA HIS A 51 -4.42 -7.90 8.65
C HIS A 51 -5.65 -8.36 9.47
N ARG A 52 -5.56 -8.29 10.80
CA ARG A 52 -6.69 -8.49 11.72
C ARG A 52 -7.47 -7.18 11.83
N LEU A 53 -8.40 -7.00 10.89
CA LEU A 53 -9.18 -5.77 10.80
C LEU A 53 -10.15 -5.65 12.00
N PRO A 54 -10.31 -4.44 12.58
CA PRO A 54 -11.38 -4.17 13.52
C PRO A 54 -12.76 -4.36 12.86
N ASP A 55 -13.77 -4.62 13.69
CA ASP A 55 -15.15 -4.80 13.21
C ASP A 55 -15.60 -3.62 12.34
N GLY A 56 -16.16 -3.96 11.17
CA GLY A 56 -16.64 -3.00 10.19
C GLY A 56 -15.56 -2.33 9.33
N CYS A 57 -14.28 -2.68 9.47
CA CYS A 57 -13.22 -2.24 8.56
C CYS A 57 -12.96 -3.26 7.45
N SER A 58 -12.62 -2.78 6.26
CA SER A 58 -12.34 -3.62 5.07
C SER A 58 -10.90 -3.47 4.57
N SER A 59 -10.15 -2.49 5.08
CA SER A 59 -8.78 -2.22 4.68
C SER A 59 -7.97 -1.55 5.80
N VAL A 60 -6.66 -1.42 5.57
CA VAL A 60 -5.75 -0.65 6.43
C VAL A 60 -5.24 0.55 5.64
N LYS A 61 -5.22 1.72 6.27
CA LYS A 61 -4.61 2.93 5.72
C LYS A 61 -3.48 3.41 6.62
N GLY A 62 -2.24 3.19 6.17
CA GLY A 62 -1.07 3.76 6.81
C GLY A 62 -1.00 5.25 6.55
N LEU A 63 -1.11 6.07 7.60
CA LEU A 63 -1.08 7.52 7.47
C LEU A 63 0.36 7.99 7.18
N GLY A 64 0.54 8.65 6.04
CA GLY A 64 1.78 9.36 5.72
C GLY A 64 1.88 10.66 6.52
N SER A 65 3.12 11.11 6.78
CA SER A 65 3.44 12.43 7.33
C SER A 65 3.28 13.53 6.29
#